data_AF-A0A3D5JQ87-F1
#
_entry.id   AF-A0A3D5JQ87-F1
#
_cell.length_a   1.000
_cell.length_b   1.000
_cell.length_c   1.000
_cell.angle_alpha   90.00
_cell.angle_beta   90.00
_cell.angle_gamma   90.00
#
_symmetry.space_group_name_H-M   'P 1'
#
loop_
_entity.id
_entity.type
_entity.pdbx_description
1 polymer ?
#
loop_
_entity_poly.entity_id
_entity_poly.type
_entity_poly.pdbx_seq_one_letter_code
_entity_poly.pdbx_strand_id
1 'polypeptide(L)' 'DSTFADVYNIGGRWAGAITAGCFLSRFTEGQRWAHLDIAGVASDEGKRGMATGRPVGLLSQWLLDQAARA' A
#
# COMPACT_ATOMS: atom_id res chain seq x y z
N ASP A 1 -17.44 10.07 -2.85
CA ASP A 1 -17.71 10.83 -4.08
C ASP A 1 -17.41 12.30 -3.87
N SER A 2 -17.07 13.02 -4.95
CA SER A 2 -16.80 14.46 -4.93
C SER A 2 -17.89 15.19 -5.71
N THR A 3 -18.32 16.35 -5.22
CA THR A 3 -19.29 17.21 -5.91
C THR A 3 -18.69 17.94 -7.11
N PHE A 4 -17.36 18.07 -7.16
CA PHE A 4 -16.66 18.94 -8.11
C PHE A 4 -15.57 18.23 -8.93
N ALA A 5 -15.34 16.94 -8.69
CA ALA A 5 -14.27 16.17 -9.33
C ALA A 5 -14.66 14.69 -9.48
N ASP A 6 -13.90 13.94 -10.27
CA ASP A 6 -14.18 12.52 -10.54
C ASP A 6 -14.01 11.63 -9.29
N VAL A 7 -13.12 12.03 -8.37
CA VAL A 7 -12.87 11.31 -7.12
C VAL A 7 -12.43 12.27 -6.02
N TYR A 8 -12.84 12.02 -4.77
CA TYR A 8 -12.35 12.72 -3.59
C TYR A 8 -11.17 11.94 -2.99
N ASN A 9 -10.13 12.63 -2.54
CA ASN A 9 -8.88 11.97 -2.10
C ASN A 9 -8.91 11.40 -0.67
N ILE A 10 -10.03 11.56 0.06
CA ILE A 10 -10.19 11.10 1.45
C ILE A 10 -11.56 10.41 1.61
N GLY A 11 -11.60 9.27 2.32
CA GLY A 11 -12.80 8.45 2.52
C GLY A 11 -13.56 8.69 3.83
N GLY A 12 -13.12 9.64 4.67
CA GLY A 12 -13.71 9.92 5.98
C GLY A 12 -13.02 9.18 7.14
N ARG A 13 -13.70 9.10 8.28
CA ARG A 13 -13.12 8.61 9.56
C ARG A 13 -12.86 7.10 9.58
N TRP A 14 -13.72 6.31 8.95
CA TRP A 14 -13.73 4.86 9.09
C TRP A 14 -13.06 4.19 7.89
N ALA A 15 -12.34 3.09 8.15
CA ALA A 15 -11.68 2.28 7.11
C ALA A 15 -10.75 3.06 6.17
N GLY A 16 -9.97 4.01 6.74
CA GLY A 16 -9.04 4.86 5.98
C GLY A 16 -8.08 4.08 5.07
N ALA A 17 -7.48 2.99 5.57
CA ALA A 17 -6.58 2.15 4.76
C ALA A 17 -7.27 1.54 3.54
N ILE A 18 -8.52 1.08 3.69
CA ILE A 18 -9.30 0.48 2.59
C ILE A 18 -9.70 1.55 1.58
N THR A 19 -10.21 2.70 2.04
CA THR A 19 -10.63 3.78 1.13
C THR A 19 -9.45 4.40 0.38
N ALA A 20 -8.25 4.43 0.97
CA ALA A 20 -7.02 4.79 0.27
C ALA A 20 -6.67 3.76 -0.83
N GLY A 21 -6.81 2.46 -0.54
CA GLY A 21 -6.66 1.41 -1.56
C GLY A 21 -7.67 1.55 -2.71
N CYS A 22 -8.93 1.84 -2.40
CA CYS A 22 -9.98 2.12 -3.40
C CYS A 22 -9.68 3.39 -4.22
N PHE A 23 -9.03 4.39 -3.64
CA PHE A 23 -8.57 5.56 -4.38
C PHE A 23 -7.49 5.17 -5.40
N LEU A 24 -6.46 4.44 -4.97
CA LEU A 24 -5.37 3.99 -5.83
C LEU A 24 -5.89 3.10 -6.98
N SER A 25 -6.86 2.22 -6.71
CA SER A 25 -7.37 1.28 -7.72
C SER A 25 -8.00 1.96 -8.94
N ARG A 26 -8.49 3.20 -8.80
CA ARG A 26 -9.03 3.99 -9.92
C ARG A 26 -7.97 4.31 -11.00
N PHE A 27 -6.69 4.20 -10.66
CA PHE A 27 -5.57 4.55 -11.53
C PHE A 27 -4.79 3.32 -12.03
N THR A 28 -5.24 2.11 -11.68
CA THR A 28 -4.56 0.86 -12.01
C THR A 28 -5.45 -0.11 -12.78
N GLU A 29 -6.51 0.41 -13.41
CA GLU A 29 -7.41 -0.38 -14.23
C GLU A 29 -6.65 -1.05 -15.40
N GLY A 30 -6.97 -2.31 -15.66
CA GLY A 30 -6.27 -3.14 -16.66
C GLY A 30 -4.89 -3.64 -16.25
N GLN A 31 -4.40 -3.31 -15.05
CA GLN A 31 -3.11 -3.78 -14.55
C GLN A 31 -3.26 -4.94 -13.56
N ARG A 32 -2.35 -5.92 -13.63
CA ARG A 32 -2.17 -6.89 -12.54
C ARG A 32 -1.41 -6.22 -11.41
N TRP A 33 -2.14 -5.59 -10.51
CA TRP A 33 -1.60 -4.68 -9.50
C TRP A 33 -1.98 -5.07 -8.07
N ALA A 34 -1.14 -4.68 -7.12
CA ALA A 34 -1.38 -4.82 -5.69
C ALA A 34 -0.85 -3.60 -4.92
N HIS A 35 -1.51 -3.26 -3.82
CA HIS A 35 -1.07 -2.26 -2.85
C HIS A 35 -0.71 -2.91 -1.52
N LEU A 36 0.40 -2.47 -0.93
CA LEU A 36 0.84 -2.85 0.40
C LEU A 36 0.88 -1.60 1.28
N ASP A 37 -0.01 -1.53 2.27
CA ASP A 37 0.07 -0.54 3.34
C ASP A 37 1.06 -1.03 4.40
N ILE A 38 2.18 -0.31 4.54
CA ILE A 38 3.26 -0.64 5.48
C ILE A 38 3.41 0.37 6.60
N ALA A 39 2.46 1.29 6.77
CA ALA A 39 2.58 2.40 7.72
C ALA A 39 2.89 1.93 9.14
N GLY A 40 2.28 0.82 9.58
CA GLY A 40 2.49 0.24 10.91
C GLY A 40 3.71 -0.69 11.04
N VAL A 41 4.44 -0.98 9.97
CA VAL A 41 5.57 -1.93 10.01
C VAL A 41 6.89 -1.36 9.48
N ALA A 42 6.87 -0.19 8.85
CA ALA A 42 8.04 0.41 8.23
C ALA A 42 9.08 0.95 9.23
N SER A 43 8.64 1.33 10.43
CA SER A 43 9.48 1.91 11.48
C SER A 43 8.94 1.57 12.87
N ASP A 44 9.83 1.54 13.86
CA ASP A 44 9.45 1.48 15.27
C ASP A 44 9.13 2.88 15.82
N GLU A 45 8.27 2.95 16.83
CA GLU A 45 7.92 4.19 17.51
C GLU A 45 8.93 4.56 18.63
N GLY A 46 8.86 5.80 19.09
CA GLY A 46 9.60 6.29 20.25
C GLY A 46 10.94 6.96 19.93
N LYS A 47 11.60 7.50 20.95
CA LYS A 47 12.81 8.37 20.81
C LYS A 47 14.01 7.70 20.14
N ARG A 48 14.01 6.37 20.06
CA ARG A 48 15.05 5.56 19.41
C ARG A 48 14.48 4.68 18.30
N GLY A 49 13.27 4.99 17.83
CA GLY A 49 12.64 4.29 16.72
C GLY A 49 13.51 4.40 15.47
N MET A 50 13.68 3.28 14.77
CA MET A 50 14.48 3.17 13.56
C MET A 50 13.64 2.54 12.45
N ALA A 51 14.10 2.67 11.20
CA ALA A 51 13.52 1.94 10.09
C ALA A 51 13.73 0.42 10.27
N THR A 52 12.69 -0.37 10.01
CA THR A 52 12.75 -1.84 10.17
C THR A 52 13.32 -2.56 8.94
N GLY A 53 13.38 -1.86 7.79
CA GLY A 53 13.70 -2.46 6.49
C GLY A 53 12.55 -3.30 5.91
N ARG A 54 11.40 -3.41 6.57
CA ARG A 54 10.22 -4.06 6.00
C ARG A 54 9.61 -3.16 4.91
N PRO A 55 9.09 -3.73 3.81
CA PRO A 55 8.86 -5.15 3.56
C PRO A 55 9.91 -5.80 2.65
N VAL A 56 11.18 -5.37 2.67
CA VAL A 56 12.21 -5.85 1.72
C VAL A 56 12.27 -7.37 1.64
N GLY A 57 12.31 -8.07 2.78
CA GLY A 57 12.32 -9.54 2.79
C GLY A 57 11.13 -10.18 2.07
N LEU A 58 9.92 -9.62 2.22
CA LEU A 58 8.71 -10.11 1.53
C LEU A 58 8.83 -9.88 0.01
N LEU A 59 9.22 -8.69 -0.42
CA LEU A 59 9.33 -8.36 -1.84
C LEU A 59 10.45 -9.13 -2.53
N SER A 60 11.60 -9.29 -1.86
CA SER A 60 12.72 -10.11 -2.35
C SER A 60 12.29 -11.56 -2.51
N GLN A 61 11.60 -12.14 -1.52
CA GLN A 61 11.12 -13.52 -1.63
C GLN A 61 10.08 -13.67 -2.75
N TRP A 62 9.15 -12.72 -2.89
CA TRP A 62 8.18 -12.74 -3.98
C TRP A 62 8.86 -12.78 -5.35
N LEU A 63 9.91 -11.97 -5.57
CA LEU A 63 10.68 -11.97 -6.81
C LEU A 63 11.42 -13.30 -7.03
N LEU A 64 12.04 -13.86 -5.99
CA LEU A 64 12.69 -15.18 -6.06
C LEU A 64 11.69 -16.27 -6.45
N ASP A 65 10.50 -16.25 -5.87
CA ASP A 65 9.42 -17.20 -6.19
C ASP A 65 8.91 -17.03 -7.62
N GLN A 66 8.85 -15.80 -8.15
CA GLN A 66 8.52 -15.58 -9.57
C GLN A 66 9.62 -16.12 -10.48
N ALA A 67 10.89 -15.90 -10.14
CA ALA A 67 12.02 -16.38 -10.92
C ALA A 67 12.11 -17.91 -10.95
N ALA A 68 11.72 -18.59 -9.86
CA ALA A 68 11.68 -20.05 -9.78
C ALA A 68 10.51 -20.69 -10.55
N ARG A 69 9.48 -19.89 -10.89
CA ARG A 69 8.30 -20.35 -11.66
C ARG A 69 8.45 -20.14 -13.16
N ALA A 70 9.41 -19.32 -13.59
CA ALA A 70 9.75 -19.06 -14.98
C ALA A 70 10.64 -20.17 -15.53
#